data_AF-A0A9D9RRE4-F1
#
_entry.id   AF-A0A9D9RRE4-F1
#
_cell.length_a   1.000
_cell.length_b   1.000
_cell.length_c   1.000
_cell.angle_alpha   90.00
_cell.angle_beta   90.00
_cell.angle_gamma   90.00
#
_symmetry.space_group_name_H-M   'P 1'
#
loop_
_entity.id
_entity.type
_entity.pdbx_description
1 polymer ?
#
loop_
_entity_poly.entity_id
_entity_poly.type
_entity_poly.pdbx_seq_one_letter_code
_entity_poly.pdbx_strand_id
1 'polypeptide(L)'
;MNELELLVKFEPVLRFAKSERFFPMAVDSYVEKCSIFASGPQGVLELLSHLNEPLIDRIGKFESEQFYLRFVNKPLYDSDIWVWWAALSVAGIVSGWFIGHLAGIEIAVSLSLLAALIVFMLASPIRLRIIPAAIAASFFLVLEAAPIWFFLRPSQYISIAVEYLILLPIYLLALFYLSVRTMKFVLERVVPEGPGVIMDILSQATEKIAQEAYRQYARILEDDPRPVYYGRVLYEADSQSNHWTILQYHFFYAFNDWRLAANGMNHHEGDWEMVAVYLKNGDPYSVLFSQHGAGNFERWENVCLALDDQGQPTTHPIVYVALGSHANYSKPEVIRSPSMYKPGRLQRLLFWVDGLIHYLFLLLNPSQKARRLALKDLSIMRGNLLAQDGFDALRDETDHFIVSLPMELATGDGFRIGHTGDDPCEERMDSSDYLKHVMSERATTRPRESRWSQILLNSEVDWLQYKGLWGVKSFLKDESGPPGPQWDRPEKGAAAVKERIRWSKPLDWLAELDKRSH
;
A
#
# COMPACT_ATOMS: atom_id res chain seq x y z
N MET A 1 26.41 26.61 16.25
CA MET A 1 25.04 26.20 15.92
C MET A 1 24.85 24.82 16.48
N ASN A 2 23.84 24.58 17.32
CA ASN A 2 23.52 23.23 17.78
C ASN A 2 22.82 22.44 16.65
N GLU A 3 22.69 21.12 16.79
CA GLU A 3 22.05 20.26 15.77
C GLU A 3 20.61 20.67 15.45
N LEU A 4 19.82 21.06 16.46
CA LEU A 4 18.45 21.51 16.28
C LEU A 4 18.37 22.85 15.52
N GLU A 5 19.25 23.80 15.82
CA GLU A 5 19.35 25.07 15.09
C GLU A 5 19.72 24.84 13.64
N LEU A 6 20.57 23.84 13.36
CA LEU A 6 20.94 23.46 12.01
C LEU A 6 19.79 22.81 11.24
N LEU A 7 19.02 21.94 11.90
CA LEU A 7 17.78 21.37 11.36
C LEU A 7 16.75 22.47 11.06
N VAL A 8 16.52 23.39 11.99
CA VAL A 8 15.60 24.51 11.80
C VAL A 8 16.04 25.40 10.63
N LYS A 9 17.35 25.67 10.48
CA LYS A 9 17.87 26.48 9.37
C LYS A 9 17.51 25.91 8.00
N PHE A 10 17.49 24.60 7.83
CA PHE A 10 17.23 23.93 6.56
C PHE A 10 15.90 23.15 6.56
N GLU A 11 14.96 23.50 7.45
CA GLU A 11 13.75 22.70 7.62
C GLU A 11 12.87 22.76 6.35
N PRO A 12 12.33 21.61 5.91
CA PRO A 12 11.55 21.56 4.68
C PRO A 12 10.16 22.15 4.85
N VAL A 13 9.64 22.67 3.76
CA VAL A 13 8.26 23.13 3.62
C VAL A 13 7.49 22.08 2.83
N LEU A 14 6.58 21.37 3.47
CA LEU A 14 5.73 20.38 2.79
C LEU A 14 4.50 21.06 2.19
N ARG A 15 4.25 20.80 0.91
CA ARG A 15 3.04 21.20 0.19
C ARG A 15 2.21 19.95 -0.13
N PHE A 16 0.98 19.93 0.35
CA PHE A 16 0.05 18.83 0.16
C PHE A 16 -0.98 19.15 -0.91
N ALA A 17 -1.56 18.11 -1.48
CA ALA A 17 -2.75 18.26 -2.31
C ALA A 17 -3.95 18.73 -1.49
N LYS A 18 -4.88 19.48 -2.10
CA LYS A 18 -6.09 19.99 -1.41
C LYS A 18 -6.92 18.88 -0.74
N SER A 19 -6.92 17.69 -1.33
CA SER A 19 -7.65 16.50 -0.89
C SER A 19 -6.87 15.53 -0.03
N GLU A 20 -5.68 15.92 0.45
CA GLU A 20 -4.92 15.13 1.42
C GLU A 20 -5.66 15.06 2.76
N ARG A 21 -5.70 13.85 3.32
CA ARG A 21 -6.38 13.52 4.57
C ARG A 21 -5.45 13.30 5.74
N PHE A 22 -4.22 12.86 5.48
CA PHE A 22 -3.27 12.49 6.51
C PHE A 22 -2.06 13.43 6.43
N PHE A 23 -1.73 14.04 7.56
CA PHE A 23 -0.58 14.92 7.70
C PHE A 23 0.39 14.34 8.74
N PRO A 24 1.67 14.75 8.69
CA PRO A 24 2.68 14.30 9.65
C PRO A 24 2.22 14.53 11.09
N MET A 25 2.43 13.56 11.97
CA MET A 25 1.98 13.59 13.36
C MET A 25 3.00 12.97 14.32
N ALA A 26 2.81 13.22 15.63
CA ALA A 26 3.58 12.56 16.67
C ALA A 26 3.34 11.04 16.65
N VAL A 27 4.42 10.26 16.69
CA VAL A 27 4.41 8.81 16.85
C VAL A 27 3.70 8.40 18.14
N ASP A 28 3.91 9.13 19.22
CA ASP A 28 3.34 8.85 20.54
C ASP A 28 1.81 8.77 20.47
N SER A 29 1.18 9.79 19.88
CA SER A 29 -0.28 9.86 19.68
C SER A 29 -0.82 8.72 18.81
N TYR A 30 -0.01 8.20 17.88
CA TYR A 30 -0.38 7.03 17.08
C TYR A 30 -0.29 5.73 17.91
N VAL A 31 0.83 5.53 18.59
CA VAL A 31 1.11 4.33 19.39
C VAL A 31 0.11 4.19 20.54
N GLU A 32 -0.30 5.30 21.17
CA GLU A 32 -1.35 5.30 22.20
C GLU A 32 -2.70 4.75 21.71
N LYS A 33 -3.00 4.91 20.43
CA LYS A 33 -4.23 4.37 19.82
C LYS A 33 -4.01 2.99 19.20
N CYS A 34 -2.78 2.48 19.17
CA CYS A 34 -2.46 1.19 18.58
C CYS A 34 -2.65 0.02 19.56
N SER A 35 -2.99 -1.13 18.99
CA SER A 35 -2.79 -2.43 19.65
C SER A 35 -1.60 -3.14 19.00
N ILE A 36 -0.80 -3.84 19.80
CA ILE A 36 0.32 -4.64 19.31
C ILE A 36 -0.08 -6.11 19.19
N PHE A 37 0.36 -6.76 18.12
CA PHE A 37 0.09 -8.17 17.86
C PHE A 37 1.38 -8.91 17.51
N ALA A 38 1.55 -10.09 18.11
CA ALA A 38 2.61 -11.01 17.74
C ALA A 38 2.22 -11.78 16.46
N SER A 39 3.21 -12.06 15.62
CA SER A 39 3.10 -12.81 14.37
C SER A 39 3.80 -14.16 14.43
N GLY A 40 4.39 -14.54 15.57
CA GLY A 40 4.98 -15.84 15.81
C GLY A 40 5.18 -16.17 17.30
N PRO A 41 5.60 -17.40 17.63
CA PRO A 41 5.62 -17.91 19.00
C PRO A 41 6.55 -17.13 19.95
N GLN A 42 7.67 -16.64 19.44
CA GLN A 42 8.64 -15.88 20.22
C GLN A 42 8.08 -14.50 20.59
N GLY A 43 7.43 -13.82 19.64
CA GLY A 43 6.72 -12.58 19.92
C GLY A 43 5.55 -12.75 20.90
N VAL A 44 4.87 -13.90 20.92
CA VAL A 44 3.82 -14.18 21.93
C VAL A 44 4.43 -14.26 23.33
N LEU A 45 5.54 -14.99 23.50
CA LEU A 45 6.21 -15.12 24.79
C LEU A 45 6.66 -13.76 25.34
N GLU A 46 7.22 -12.93 24.47
CA GLU A 46 7.73 -11.61 24.81
C GLU A 46 6.61 -10.58 25.04
N LEU A 47 5.47 -10.70 24.34
CA LEU A 47 4.29 -9.89 24.64
C LEU A 47 3.78 -10.17 26.06
N LEU A 48 3.85 -11.43 26.51
CA LEU A 48 3.42 -11.84 27.85
C LEU A 48 4.31 -11.27 28.96
N SER A 49 5.61 -11.04 28.71
CA SER A 49 6.54 -10.50 29.73
C SER A 49 6.33 -9.02 30.03
N HIS A 50 5.71 -8.26 29.13
CA HIS A 50 5.51 -6.80 29.27
C HIS A 50 4.03 -6.39 29.34
N LEU A 51 3.11 -7.31 29.69
CA LEU A 51 1.66 -7.06 29.63
C LEU A 51 1.17 -5.86 30.45
N ASN A 52 1.81 -5.55 31.57
CA ASN A 52 1.34 -4.55 32.54
C ASN A 52 1.80 -3.12 32.23
N GLU A 53 2.62 -2.92 31.20
CA GLU A 53 3.14 -1.60 30.81
C GLU A 53 2.31 -1.02 29.65
N PRO A 54 2.09 0.31 29.60
CA PRO A 54 1.55 1.01 28.44
C PRO A 54 2.37 0.68 27.18
N LEU A 55 1.72 0.65 26.00
CA LEU A 55 2.40 0.27 24.77
C LEU A 55 3.59 1.19 24.45
N ILE A 56 3.44 2.50 24.69
CA ILE A 56 4.48 3.49 24.43
C ILE A 56 5.76 3.22 25.23
N ASP A 57 5.64 2.78 26.48
CA ASP A 57 6.77 2.54 27.39
C ASP A 57 7.50 1.21 27.14
N ARG A 58 6.86 0.29 26.40
CA ARG A 58 7.40 -1.05 26.13
C ARG A 58 7.75 -1.31 24.67
N ILE A 59 7.28 -0.48 23.73
CA ILE A 59 7.44 -0.74 22.30
C ILE A 59 8.92 -0.85 21.88
N GLY A 60 9.80 -0.06 22.52
CA GLY A 60 11.25 -0.12 22.31
C GLY A 60 11.96 -1.29 22.99
N LYS A 61 11.31 -1.95 23.95
CA LYS A 61 11.88 -3.09 24.71
C LYS A 61 11.78 -4.40 23.95
N PHE A 62 10.94 -4.45 22.90
CA PHE A 62 10.78 -5.65 22.09
C PHE A 62 12.01 -5.92 21.24
N GLU A 63 12.72 -7.00 21.52
CA GLU A 63 13.87 -7.46 20.76
C GLU A 63 13.44 -8.23 19.50
N SER A 64 12.28 -8.92 19.53
CA SER A 64 11.77 -9.67 18.40
C SER A 64 11.22 -8.79 17.28
N GLU A 65 11.47 -9.21 16.05
CA GLU A 65 10.91 -8.63 14.82
C GLU A 65 9.48 -9.10 14.50
N GLN A 66 8.93 -10.00 15.32
CA GLN A 66 7.66 -10.67 15.04
C GLN A 66 6.44 -9.87 15.48
N PHE A 67 6.50 -8.54 15.51
CA PHE A 67 5.39 -7.69 15.92
C PHE A 67 4.82 -6.85 14.79
N TYR A 68 3.54 -6.53 14.89
CA TYR A 68 2.92 -5.49 14.09
C TYR A 68 1.95 -4.67 14.94
N LEU A 69 1.89 -3.37 14.65
CA LEU A 69 0.91 -2.46 15.23
C LEU A 69 -0.38 -2.51 14.42
N ARG A 70 -1.50 -2.31 15.10
CA ARG A 70 -2.80 -2.10 14.47
C ARG A 70 -3.39 -0.80 14.99
N PHE A 71 -3.67 0.11 14.08
CA PHE A 71 -4.28 1.41 14.39
C PHE A 71 -5.81 1.31 14.48
N VAL A 72 -6.44 0.65 13.51
CA VAL A 72 -7.89 0.43 13.49
C VAL A 72 -8.23 -0.85 14.27
N ASN A 73 -8.58 -0.68 15.54
CA ASN A 73 -8.80 -1.80 16.46
C ASN A 73 -10.22 -2.36 16.51
N LYS A 74 -11.18 -1.72 15.83
CA LYS A 74 -12.55 -2.23 15.79
C LYS A 74 -12.57 -3.57 15.05
N PRO A 75 -13.19 -4.63 15.62
CA PRO A 75 -13.50 -5.80 14.83
C PRO A 75 -14.40 -5.34 13.69
N LEU A 76 -13.89 -5.45 12.46
CA LEU A 76 -14.76 -5.40 11.30
C LEU A 76 -15.80 -6.51 11.54
N TYR A 77 -17.09 -6.16 11.48
CA TYR A 77 -18.25 -6.98 11.85
C TYR A 77 -18.43 -8.28 11.00
N ASP A 78 -17.35 -8.98 10.68
CA ASP A 78 -17.38 -10.28 10.00
C ASP A 78 -17.56 -11.43 11.01
N SER A 79 -17.26 -11.24 12.29
CA SER A 79 -17.39 -12.30 13.31
C SER A 79 -18.84 -12.74 13.55
N ASP A 80 -19.80 -11.80 13.50
CA ASP A 80 -21.22 -12.11 13.75
C ASP A 80 -21.81 -12.96 12.61
N ILE A 81 -21.35 -12.77 11.38
CA ILE A 81 -21.84 -13.53 10.21
C ILE A 81 -21.45 -15.01 10.33
N TRP A 82 -20.26 -15.31 10.85
CA TRP A 82 -19.80 -16.68 11.08
C TRP A 82 -20.55 -17.38 12.22
N VAL A 83 -20.87 -16.65 13.28
CA VAL A 83 -21.67 -17.16 14.40
C VAL A 83 -23.09 -17.47 13.95
N TRP A 84 -23.73 -16.57 13.20
CA TRP A 84 -25.06 -16.80 12.64
C TRP A 84 -25.08 -17.90 11.57
N TRP A 85 -24.04 -17.99 10.73
CA TRP A 85 -23.88 -19.10 9.79
C TRP A 85 -23.81 -20.45 10.52
N ALA A 86 -23.03 -20.56 11.60
CA ALA A 86 -22.92 -21.78 12.38
C ALA A 86 -24.27 -22.16 13.02
N ALA A 87 -24.97 -21.19 13.62
CA ALA A 87 -26.29 -21.41 14.23
C ALA A 87 -27.34 -21.86 13.19
N LEU A 88 -27.40 -21.21 12.03
CA LEU A 88 -28.32 -21.55 10.94
C LEU A 88 -27.99 -22.89 10.28
N SER A 89 -26.70 -23.25 10.20
CA SER A 89 -26.26 -24.54 9.67
C SER A 89 -26.69 -25.70 10.56
N VAL A 90 -26.58 -25.55 11.87
CA VAL A 90 -27.08 -26.54 12.84
C VAL A 90 -28.60 -26.68 12.74
N ALA A 91 -29.33 -25.57 12.70
CA ALA A 91 -30.79 -25.59 12.53
C ALA A 91 -31.23 -26.23 11.20
N GLY A 92 -30.49 -25.97 10.11
CA GLY A 92 -30.70 -26.56 8.80
C GLY A 92 -30.48 -28.07 8.78
N ILE A 93 -29.41 -28.57 9.41
CA ILE A 93 -29.13 -30.01 9.54
C ILE A 93 -30.22 -30.72 10.33
N VAL A 94 -30.65 -30.14 11.46
CA VAL A 94 -31.75 -30.69 12.27
C VAL A 94 -33.04 -30.75 11.46
N SER A 95 -33.39 -29.67 10.76
CA SER A 95 -34.59 -29.61 9.92
C SER A 95 -34.52 -30.59 8.74
N GLY A 96 -33.36 -30.69 8.09
CA GLY A 96 -33.10 -31.61 6.98
C GLY A 96 -33.28 -33.08 7.39
N TRP A 97 -32.82 -33.45 8.59
CA TRP A 97 -33.04 -34.78 9.14
C TRP A 97 -34.53 -35.13 9.30
N PHE A 98 -35.35 -34.19 9.78
CA PHE A 98 -36.78 -34.41 10.00
C PHE A 98 -37.60 -34.43 8.69
N ILE A 99 -37.13 -33.79 7.63
CA ILE A 99 -37.86 -33.70 6.35
C ILE A 99 -37.46 -34.81 5.37
N GLY A 100 -36.17 -35.09 5.26
CA GLY A 100 -35.62 -35.96 4.21
C GLY A 100 -34.58 -36.96 4.71
N HIS A 101 -34.44 -37.14 6.03
CA HIS A 101 -33.45 -38.01 6.65
C HIS A 101 -32.04 -37.72 6.11
N LEU A 102 -31.32 -38.74 5.61
CA LEU A 102 -29.96 -38.58 5.08
C LEU A 102 -29.88 -37.61 3.88
N ALA A 103 -30.81 -37.70 2.93
CA ALA A 103 -30.82 -36.80 1.77
C ALA A 103 -31.10 -35.33 2.19
N GLY A 104 -31.91 -35.13 3.22
CA GLY A 104 -32.17 -33.80 3.77
C GLY A 104 -30.96 -33.21 4.51
N ILE A 105 -30.17 -34.04 5.21
CA ILE A 105 -28.88 -33.61 5.78
C ILE A 105 -27.90 -33.24 4.67
N GLU A 106 -27.77 -34.06 3.62
CA GLU A 106 -26.85 -33.79 2.51
C GLU A 106 -27.14 -32.46 1.81
N ILE A 107 -28.42 -32.15 1.58
CA ILE A 107 -28.86 -30.87 1.01
C ILE A 107 -28.55 -29.71 1.97
N ALA A 108 -28.83 -29.86 3.26
CA ALA A 108 -28.58 -28.82 4.26
C ALA A 108 -27.08 -28.51 4.43
N VAL A 109 -26.23 -29.55 4.43
CA VAL A 109 -24.76 -29.41 4.49
C VAL A 109 -24.25 -28.73 3.22
N SER A 110 -24.75 -29.11 2.04
CA SER A 110 -24.35 -28.51 0.77
C SER A 110 -24.72 -27.03 0.68
N LEU A 111 -25.93 -26.66 1.12
CA LEU A 111 -26.38 -25.27 1.18
C LEU A 111 -25.61 -24.47 2.23
N SER A 112 -25.30 -25.06 3.39
CA SER A 112 -24.47 -24.45 4.42
C SER A 112 -23.05 -24.18 3.91
N LEU A 113 -22.41 -25.12 3.22
CA LEU A 113 -21.10 -24.95 2.63
C LEU A 113 -21.09 -23.91 1.50
N LEU A 114 -22.14 -23.87 0.68
CA LEU A 114 -22.32 -22.84 -0.34
C LEU A 114 -22.51 -21.45 0.28
N ALA A 115 -23.31 -21.33 1.34
CA ALA A 115 -23.48 -20.09 2.09
C ALA A 115 -22.18 -19.68 2.81
N ALA A 116 -21.43 -20.64 3.37
CA ALA A 116 -20.12 -20.41 3.96
C ALA A 116 -19.15 -19.87 2.91
N LEU A 117 -19.17 -20.44 1.70
CA LEU A 117 -18.36 -20.00 0.58
C LEU A 117 -18.75 -18.59 0.12
N ILE A 118 -20.05 -18.28 0.04
CA ILE A 118 -20.54 -16.94 -0.32
C ILE A 118 -20.16 -15.91 0.77
N VAL A 119 -20.37 -16.23 2.04
CA VAL A 119 -19.94 -15.41 3.17
C VAL A 119 -18.43 -15.24 3.17
N PHE A 120 -17.66 -16.30 2.92
CA PHE A 120 -16.21 -16.27 2.77
C PHE A 120 -15.78 -15.35 1.61
N MET A 121 -16.49 -15.39 0.48
CA MET A 121 -16.27 -14.54 -0.68
C MET A 121 -16.63 -13.07 -0.41
N LEU A 122 -17.63 -12.80 0.44
CA LEU A 122 -18.10 -11.45 0.77
C LEU A 122 -17.35 -10.79 1.94
N ALA A 123 -16.92 -11.57 2.94
CA ALA A 123 -16.35 -11.08 4.20
C ALA A 123 -14.84 -10.83 4.14
N SER A 124 -14.12 -11.40 3.17
CA SER A 124 -12.67 -11.26 3.11
C SER A 124 -12.21 -10.63 1.79
N PRO A 125 -11.89 -9.34 1.78
CA PRO A 125 -11.33 -8.70 0.62
C PRO A 125 -9.99 -9.31 0.21
N ILE A 126 -9.13 -9.73 1.15
CA ILE A 126 -7.87 -10.45 0.86
C ILE A 126 -8.07 -11.77 0.08
N ARG A 127 -9.30 -12.30 -0.01
CA ARG A 127 -9.57 -13.67 -0.49
C ARG A 127 -10.27 -13.75 -1.84
N LEU A 128 -10.54 -12.64 -2.53
CA LEU A 128 -10.74 -12.69 -4.00
C LEU A 128 -9.41 -12.91 -4.77
N ARG A 129 -8.25 -12.92 -4.06
CA ARG A 129 -6.97 -13.45 -4.56
C ARG A 129 -7.07 -14.90 -4.99
N ILE A 130 -8.02 -15.61 -4.39
CA ILE A 130 -8.29 -17.00 -4.69
C ILE A 130 -9.16 -17.10 -5.94
N ILE A 131 -9.76 -16.07 -6.52
CA ILE A 131 -10.64 -16.26 -7.70
C ILE A 131 -9.84 -16.66 -8.94
N PRO A 132 -8.76 -15.98 -9.35
CA PRO A 132 -7.93 -16.49 -10.45
C PRO A 132 -7.29 -17.85 -10.11
N ALA A 133 -6.87 -18.03 -8.86
CA ALA A 133 -6.29 -19.29 -8.38
C ALA A 133 -7.32 -20.42 -8.23
N ALA A 134 -8.60 -20.12 -7.99
CA ALA A 134 -9.70 -21.05 -7.85
C ALA A 134 -10.42 -21.26 -9.16
N ILE A 135 -10.41 -20.31 -10.08
CA ILE A 135 -10.77 -20.53 -11.49
C ILE A 135 -9.68 -21.39 -12.12
N ALA A 136 -8.39 -21.12 -11.87
CA ALA A 136 -7.30 -21.98 -12.30
C ALA A 136 -7.38 -23.36 -11.61
N ALA A 137 -7.56 -23.42 -10.29
CA ALA A 137 -7.72 -24.68 -9.58
C ALA A 137 -9.02 -25.40 -9.98
N SER A 138 -10.11 -24.70 -10.28
CA SER A 138 -11.35 -25.30 -10.81
C SER A 138 -11.16 -25.78 -12.24
N PHE A 139 -10.42 -25.05 -13.08
CA PHE A 139 -10.04 -25.47 -14.42
C PHE A 139 -9.13 -26.71 -14.37
N PHE A 140 -8.16 -26.74 -13.46
CA PHE A 140 -7.31 -27.91 -13.21
C PHE A 140 -8.09 -29.06 -12.56
N LEU A 141 -9.02 -28.81 -11.63
CA LEU A 141 -9.91 -29.82 -11.05
C LEU A 141 -10.86 -30.40 -12.11
N VAL A 142 -11.37 -29.56 -13.02
CA VAL A 142 -12.15 -30.00 -14.18
C VAL A 142 -11.28 -30.80 -15.16
N LEU A 143 -10.01 -30.42 -15.35
CA LEU A 143 -9.00 -31.19 -16.07
C LEU A 143 -8.50 -32.44 -15.33
N GLU A 144 -8.66 -32.53 -14.01
CA GLU A 144 -8.42 -33.72 -13.18
C GLU A 144 -9.63 -34.66 -13.26
N ALA A 145 -10.84 -34.11 -13.47
CA ALA A 145 -12.09 -34.87 -13.60
C ALA A 145 -12.38 -35.34 -15.04
N ALA A 146 -12.10 -34.53 -16.06
CA ALA A 146 -12.26 -34.87 -17.47
C ALA A 146 -11.54 -36.15 -17.94
N PRO A 147 -10.35 -36.53 -17.42
CA PRO A 147 -9.60 -37.73 -17.81
C PRO A 147 -10.17 -39.00 -17.19
N ILE A 148 -10.95 -38.89 -16.09
CA ILE A 148 -11.74 -40.02 -15.62
C ILE A 148 -12.62 -40.52 -16.78
N TRP A 149 -13.10 -39.65 -17.67
CA TRP A 149 -13.89 -40.04 -18.85
C TRP A 149 -13.07 -40.72 -19.96
N PHE A 150 -11.75 -40.43 -20.06
CA PHE A 150 -10.84 -41.12 -20.98
C PHE A 150 -10.55 -42.55 -20.49
N PHE A 151 -10.26 -42.72 -19.20
CA PHE A 151 -10.02 -44.05 -18.61
C PHE A 151 -11.31 -44.87 -18.44
N LEU A 152 -12.49 -44.24 -18.34
CA LEU A 152 -13.81 -44.92 -18.39
C LEU A 152 -14.13 -45.56 -19.75
N ARG A 153 -13.32 -45.30 -20.80
CA ARG A 153 -13.42 -45.96 -22.11
C ARG A 153 -12.12 -46.73 -22.42
N PRO A 154 -12.02 -48.01 -22.01
CA PRO A 154 -10.78 -48.77 -22.15
C PRO A 154 -10.32 -48.85 -23.61
N SER A 155 -9.01 -48.66 -23.84
CA SER A 155 -8.42 -48.76 -25.18
C SER A 155 -8.47 -50.21 -25.68
N GLN A 156 -8.65 -50.36 -26.98
CA GLN A 156 -8.61 -51.67 -27.65
C GLN A 156 -7.17 -52.21 -27.79
N TYR A 157 -6.17 -51.38 -27.54
CA TYR A 157 -4.76 -51.66 -27.82
C TYR A 157 -3.88 -51.77 -26.57
N ILE A 158 -4.37 -51.37 -25.40
CA ILE A 158 -3.62 -51.33 -24.14
C ILE A 158 -4.40 -52.14 -23.10
N SER A 159 -3.71 -52.95 -22.31
CA SER A 159 -4.39 -53.72 -21.27
C SER A 159 -4.89 -52.80 -20.15
N ILE A 160 -6.06 -53.12 -19.61
CA ILE A 160 -6.68 -52.38 -18.49
C ILE A 160 -5.72 -52.26 -17.30
N ALA A 161 -4.91 -53.30 -17.04
CA ALA A 161 -3.91 -53.27 -15.97
C ALA A 161 -2.83 -52.19 -16.23
N VAL A 162 -2.36 -52.05 -17.48
CA VAL A 162 -1.37 -51.02 -17.84
C VAL A 162 -2.00 -49.63 -17.83
N GLU A 163 -3.24 -49.48 -18.30
CA GLU A 163 -3.96 -48.20 -18.26
C GLU A 163 -4.15 -47.69 -16.83
N TYR A 164 -4.63 -48.53 -15.92
CA TYR A 164 -5.01 -48.09 -14.57
C TYR A 164 -3.88 -48.14 -13.55
N LEU A 165 -2.94 -49.10 -13.64
CA LEU A 165 -1.86 -49.23 -12.64
C LEU A 165 -0.59 -48.47 -13.02
N ILE A 166 -0.42 -48.12 -14.30
CA ILE A 166 0.80 -47.47 -14.80
C ILE A 166 0.48 -46.09 -15.40
N LEU A 167 -0.41 -46.03 -16.40
CA LEU A 167 -0.65 -44.78 -17.13
C LEU A 167 -1.45 -43.76 -16.31
N LEU A 168 -2.48 -44.18 -15.58
CA LEU A 168 -3.29 -43.31 -14.74
C LEU A 168 -2.46 -42.63 -13.62
N PRO A 169 -1.63 -43.34 -12.82
CA PRO A 169 -0.76 -42.70 -11.83
C PRO A 169 0.25 -41.73 -12.43
N ILE A 170 0.90 -42.08 -13.56
CA ILE A 170 1.84 -41.19 -14.25
C ILE A 170 1.13 -39.92 -14.72
N TYR A 171 -0.06 -40.07 -15.28
CA TYR A 171 -0.88 -38.98 -15.74
C TYR A 171 -1.30 -38.04 -14.60
N LEU A 172 -1.83 -38.58 -13.49
CA LEU A 172 -2.22 -37.79 -12.32
C LEU A 172 -1.03 -37.05 -11.71
N LEU A 173 0.15 -37.67 -11.66
CA LEU A 173 1.36 -37.06 -11.12
C LEU A 173 1.89 -35.94 -12.03
N ALA A 174 1.86 -36.14 -13.35
CA ALA A 174 2.21 -35.10 -14.32
C ALA A 174 1.23 -33.91 -14.25
N LEU A 175 -0.07 -34.19 -14.10
CA LEU A 175 -1.10 -33.16 -14.05
C LEU A 175 -1.05 -32.37 -12.73
N PHE A 176 -0.84 -33.04 -11.59
CA PHE A 176 -0.58 -32.39 -10.30
C PHE A 176 0.67 -31.49 -10.38
N TYR A 177 1.75 -31.98 -10.98
CA TYR A 177 2.97 -31.19 -11.18
C TYR A 177 2.71 -29.93 -12.04
N LEU A 178 1.98 -30.08 -13.14
CA LEU A 178 1.56 -28.96 -14.00
C LEU A 178 0.66 -27.97 -13.25
N SER A 179 -0.31 -28.46 -12.47
CA SER A 179 -1.23 -27.62 -11.71
C SER A 179 -0.48 -26.79 -10.65
N VAL A 180 0.40 -27.41 -9.88
CA VAL A 180 1.25 -26.73 -8.88
C VAL A 180 2.16 -25.70 -9.55
N ARG A 181 2.76 -26.04 -10.71
CA ARG A 181 3.65 -25.13 -11.43
C ARG A 181 2.90 -23.94 -12.04
N THR A 182 1.71 -24.16 -12.60
CA THR A 182 0.86 -23.08 -13.09
C THR A 182 0.35 -22.21 -11.95
N MET A 183 -0.02 -22.81 -10.82
CA MET A 183 -0.44 -22.06 -9.62
C MET A 183 0.68 -21.16 -9.10
N LYS A 184 1.89 -21.73 -9.01
CA LYS A 184 3.09 -20.98 -8.63
C LYS A 184 3.35 -19.82 -9.61
N PHE A 185 3.26 -20.05 -10.92
CA PHE A 185 3.41 -19.00 -11.92
C PHE A 185 2.37 -17.89 -11.77
N VAL A 186 1.09 -18.23 -11.60
CA VAL A 186 0.02 -17.25 -11.40
C VAL A 186 0.27 -16.41 -10.14
N LEU A 187 0.63 -17.04 -9.02
CA LEU A 187 0.90 -16.34 -7.76
C LEU A 187 2.16 -15.47 -7.78
N GLU A 188 3.22 -15.91 -8.47
CA GLU A 188 4.51 -15.21 -8.47
C GLU A 188 4.65 -14.17 -9.59
N ARG A 189 3.89 -14.30 -10.68
CA ARG A 189 4.04 -13.45 -11.88
C ARG A 189 2.78 -12.70 -12.27
N VAL A 190 1.59 -13.30 -12.13
CA VAL A 190 0.34 -12.70 -12.62
C VAL A 190 -0.34 -11.87 -11.54
N VAL A 191 -0.45 -12.39 -10.31
CA VAL A 191 -1.06 -11.66 -9.18
C VAL A 191 -0.30 -10.38 -8.82
N PRO A 192 1.04 -10.35 -8.77
CA PRO A 192 1.79 -9.11 -8.53
C PRO A 192 1.66 -8.10 -9.67
N GLU A 193 1.38 -8.56 -10.90
CA GLU A 193 1.20 -7.71 -12.09
C GLU A 193 -0.28 -7.35 -12.35
N GLY A 194 -1.22 -7.85 -11.53
CA GLY A 194 -2.65 -7.65 -11.67
C GLY A 194 -3.03 -6.19 -11.35
N PRO A 195 -3.65 -5.44 -12.29
CA PRO A 195 -3.89 -4.02 -12.05
C PRO A 195 -5.11 -3.76 -11.14
N GLY A 196 -5.26 -2.48 -10.79
CA GLY A 196 -6.50 -1.80 -10.45
C GLY A 196 -7.60 -2.68 -9.85
N VAL A 197 -8.51 -3.14 -10.69
CA VAL A 197 -9.81 -3.68 -10.32
C VAL A 197 -9.73 -5.01 -9.59
N ILE A 198 -8.73 -5.83 -9.90
CA ILE A 198 -8.48 -7.03 -9.10
C ILE A 198 -8.23 -6.61 -7.66
N MET A 199 -7.55 -5.48 -7.42
CA MET A 199 -7.38 -4.90 -6.08
C MET A 199 -8.62 -4.15 -5.56
N ASP A 200 -9.45 -3.51 -6.39
CA ASP A 200 -10.73 -2.88 -5.94
C ASP A 200 -11.75 -3.90 -5.45
N ILE A 201 -11.78 -5.07 -6.09
CA ILE A 201 -12.60 -6.20 -5.64
C ILE A 201 -12.09 -6.69 -4.27
N LEU A 202 -10.77 -6.60 -4.02
CA LEU A 202 -10.17 -6.82 -2.70
C LEU A 202 -10.31 -5.59 -1.76
N SER A 203 -11.10 -4.54 -2.06
CA SER A 203 -10.96 -3.24 -1.38
C SER A 203 -12.10 -2.83 -0.43
N GLN A 204 -13.26 -3.50 -0.39
CA GLN A 204 -14.36 -3.00 0.46
C GLN A 204 -14.02 -2.96 1.97
N ALA A 205 -13.18 -3.86 2.50
CA ALA A 205 -12.72 -3.72 3.88
C ALA A 205 -11.52 -2.78 4.03
N THR A 206 -10.68 -2.58 3.01
CA THR A 206 -9.62 -1.56 3.07
C THR A 206 -10.18 -0.14 3.01
N GLU A 207 -11.28 0.09 2.29
CA GLU A 207 -11.97 1.39 2.31
C GLU A 207 -12.57 1.68 3.69
N LYS A 208 -13.21 0.67 4.33
CA LYS A 208 -13.70 0.82 5.71
C LYS A 208 -12.56 1.09 6.69
N ILE A 209 -11.43 0.39 6.55
CA ILE A 209 -10.24 0.63 7.37
C ILE A 209 -9.72 2.06 7.14
N ALA A 210 -9.58 2.50 5.89
CA ALA A 210 -9.13 3.86 5.58
C ALA A 210 -10.07 4.94 6.13
N GLN A 211 -11.39 4.74 6.03
CA GLN A 211 -12.38 5.65 6.61
C GLN A 211 -12.31 5.69 8.14
N GLU A 212 -12.12 4.55 8.80
CA GLU A 212 -11.99 4.51 10.26
C GLU A 212 -10.65 5.10 10.72
N ALA A 213 -9.56 4.81 10.02
CA ALA A 213 -8.26 5.43 10.23
C ALA A 213 -8.35 6.96 10.11
N TYR A 214 -9.05 7.47 9.08
CA TYR A 214 -9.32 8.89 8.93
C TYR A 214 -10.10 9.48 10.12
N ARG A 215 -11.17 8.82 10.58
CA ARG A 215 -11.93 9.29 11.75
C ARG A 215 -11.08 9.29 13.02
N GLN A 216 -10.26 8.27 13.20
CA GLN A 216 -9.38 8.14 14.36
C GLN A 216 -8.28 9.21 14.33
N TYR A 217 -7.66 9.43 13.17
CA TYR A 217 -6.70 10.51 12.95
C TYR A 217 -7.32 11.89 13.19
N ALA A 218 -8.54 12.14 12.68
CA ALA A 218 -9.25 13.39 12.92
C ALA A 218 -9.48 13.67 14.42
N ARG A 219 -9.77 12.64 15.22
CA ARG A 219 -9.86 12.78 16.69
C ARG A 219 -8.51 13.06 17.32
N ILE A 220 -7.43 12.44 16.84
CA ILE A 220 -6.08 12.76 17.34
C ILE A 220 -5.77 14.23 17.09
N LEU A 221 -6.12 14.78 15.92
CA LEU A 221 -5.92 16.20 15.62
C LEU A 221 -6.79 17.15 16.46
N GLU A 222 -7.87 16.67 17.09
CA GLU A 222 -8.64 17.47 18.06
C GLU A 222 -7.85 17.66 19.37
N ASP A 223 -7.07 16.64 19.77
CA ASP A 223 -6.29 16.60 21.01
C ASP A 223 -4.85 17.15 20.82
N ASP A 224 -4.16 16.72 19.76
CA ASP A 224 -2.82 17.18 19.37
C ASP A 224 -2.84 17.70 17.91
N PRO A 225 -3.05 19.01 17.71
CA PRO A 225 -3.17 19.60 16.38
C PRO A 225 -1.83 19.85 15.68
N ARG A 226 -0.70 19.49 16.32
CA ARG A 226 0.64 19.89 15.87
C ARG A 226 1.15 18.92 14.80
N PRO A 227 1.62 19.43 13.65
CA PRO A 227 2.39 18.60 12.75
C PRO A 227 3.81 18.40 13.28
N VAL A 228 4.31 17.16 13.21
CA VAL A 228 5.61 16.79 13.79
C VAL A 228 6.56 16.25 12.73
N TYR A 229 7.82 16.66 12.80
CA TYR A 229 8.91 15.95 12.15
C TYR A 229 9.96 15.51 13.16
N TYR A 230 10.65 14.44 12.78
CA TYR A 230 11.73 13.84 13.54
C TYR A 230 13.06 14.09 12.82
N GLY A 231 13.90 14.95 13.38
CA GLY A 231 15.14 15.42 12.79
C GLY A 231 16.36 14.64 13.27
N ARG A 232 17.30 14.33 12.38
CA ARG A 232 18.57 13.68 12.73
C ARG A 232 19.72 14.35 11.98
N VAL A 233 20.82 14.59 12.67
CA VAL A 233 22.06 15.12 12.07
C VAL A 233 23.12 14.04 12.05
N LEU A 234 23.79 13.87 10.90
CA LEU A 234 24.94 12.97 10.76
C LEU A 234 26.13 13.71 10.18
N TYR A 235 27.32 13.25 10.54
CA TYR A 235 28.59 13.75 10.04
C TYR A 235 29.37 12.60 9.40
N GLU A 236 29.75 12.75 8.13
CA GLU A 236 30.51 11.76 7.37
C GLU A 236 31.67 12.43 6.62
N ALA A 237 32.65 11.64 6.19
CA ALA A 237 33.74 12.11 5.34
C ALA A 237 33.86 11.20 4.12
N ASP A 238 34.00 11.79 2.93
CA ASP A 238 34.20 11.01 1.70
C ASP A 238 35.67 10.65 1.47
N SER A 239 35.93 9.82 0.45
CA SER A 239 37.29 9.40 0.07
C SER A 239 38.20 10.56 -0.37
N GLN A 240 37.64 11.72 -0.68
CA GLN A 240 38.35 12.94 -1.04
C GLN A 240 38.53 13.89 0.17
N SER A 241 38.23 13.42 1.38
CA SER A 241 38.30 14.21 2.62
C SER A 241 37.37 15.42 2.66
N ASN A 242 36.28 15.43 1.86
CA ASN A 242 35.21 16.41 2.07
C ASN A 242 34.40 16.01 3.30
N HIS A 243 34.01 17.00 4.09
CA HIS A 243 33.18 16.83 5.27
C HIS A 243 31.72 16.99 4.89
N TRP A 244 30.91 15.99 5.17
CA TRP A 244 29.49 15.97 4.88
C TRP A 244 28.69 16.12 6.16
N THR A 245 27.73 17.05 6.16
CA THR A 245 26.70 17.14 7.20
C THR A 245 25.36 16.81 6.58
N ILE A 246 24.67 15.81 7.13
CA ILE A 246 23.45 15.26 6.56
C ILE A 246 22.32 15.51 7.54
N LEU A 247 21.31 16.26 7.10
CA LEU A 247 20.15 16.64 7.89
C LEU A 247 18.96 15.82 7.41
N GLN A 248 18.56 14.79 8.16
CA GLN A 248 17.42 13.94 7.82
C GLN A 248 16.16 14.42 8.56
N TYR A 249 15.05 14.53 7.84
CA TYR A 249 13.73 14.89 8.35
C TYR A 249 12.79 13.74 8.07
N HIS A 250 12.34 13.05 9.12
CA HIS A 250 11.42 11.92 9.04
C HIS A 250 10.00 12.35 9.39
N PHE A 251 9.04 11.90 8.58
CA PHE A 251 7.63 12.20 8.73
C PHE A 251 6.85 10.92 8.93
N PHE A 252 5.98 10.92 9.96
CA PHE A 252 5.11 9.80 10.25
C PHE A 252 3.65 10.14 9.97
N TYR A 253 2.97 9.31 9.21
CA TYR A 253 1.54 9.45 8.89
C TYR A 253 0.76 8.28 9.48
N ALA A 254 -0.47 8.54 9.94
CA ALA A 254 -1.31 7.49 10.52
C ALA A 254 -1.71 6.41 9.51
N PHE A 255 -1.84 6.76 8.23
CA PHE A 255 -2.36 5.87 7.21
C PHE A 255 -1.99 6.34 5.81
N ASN A 256 -1.58 5.41 4.94
CA ASN A 256 -1.39 5.62 3.51
C ASN A 256 -2.68 5.23 2.76
N ASP A 257 -3.37 6.22 2.18
CA ASP A 257 -4.61 6.01 1.43
C ASP A 257 -4.45 6.08 -0.11
N TRP A 258 -3.21 5.87 -0.61
CA TRP A 258 -2.82 6.07 -2.01
C TRP A 258 -3.81 5.47 -3.02
N ARG A 259 -4.26 4.24 -2.78
CA ARG A 259 -5.23 3.56 -3.63
C ARG A 259 -6.57 4.30 -3.77
N LEU A 260 -7.11 4.88 -2.69
CA LEU A 260 -8.38 5.64 -2.72
C LEU A 260 -8.17 7.07 -3.21
N ALA A 261 -6.98 7.60 -2.98
CA ALA A 261 -6.67 9.01 -3.20
C ALA A 261 -6.29 9.30 -4.65
N ALA A 262 -5.46 8.45 -5.24
CA ALA A 262 -4.87 8.64 -6.56
C ALA A 262 -4.85 7.36 -7.39
N ASN A 263 -5.71 6.39 -7.06
CA ASN A 263 -5.77 5.09 -7.72
C ASN A 263 -4.41 4.34 -7.68
N GLY A 264 -3.65 4.57 -6.61
CA GLY A 264 -2.40 3.87 -6.30
C GLY A 264 -2.56 2.37 -6.08
N MET A 265 -1.50 1.69 -5.69
CA MET A 265 -1.53 0.23 -5.59
C MET A 265 -1.92 -0.31 -4.22
N ASN A 266 -1.81 0.49 -3.16
CA ASN A 266 -1.93 -0.01 -1.81
C ASN A 266 -2.64 0.95 -0.84
N HIS A 267 -2.94 0.37 0.31
CA HIS A 267 -3.36 1.01 1.54
C HIS A 267 -2.63 0.34 2.69
N HIS A 268 -2.13 1.12 3.63
CA HIS A 268 -1.64 0.54 4.87
C HIS A 268 -1.73 1.54 6.02
N GLU A 269 -1.95 0.99 7.21
CA GLU A 269 -1.77 1.75 8.44
C GLU A 269 -0.29 2.06 8.63
N GLY A 270 -0.01 3.24 9.21
CA GLY A 270 1.33 3.76 9.41
C GLY A 270 2.03 4.10 8.09
N ASP A 271 2.73 5.22 8.05
CA ASP A 271 3.61 5.55 6.92
C ASP A 271 4.84 6.32 7.38
N TRP A 272 6.00 5.99 6.81
CA TRP A 272 7.28 6.61 7.16
C TRP A 272 7.97 7.12 5.91
N GLU A 273 8.02 8.43 5.78
CA GLU A 273 8.66 9.14 4.68
C GLU A 273 9.81 10.01 5.19
N MET A 274 10.72 10.41 4.29
CA MET A 274 11.92 11.16 4.68
C MET A 274 12.44 12.09 3.56
N VAL A 275 12.91 13.25 3.98
CA VAL A 275 13.70 14.17 3.16
C VAL A 275 15.06 14.35 3.82
N ALA A 276 16.14 14.51 3.04
CA ALA A 276 17.46 14.80 3.60
C ALA A 276 18.18 15.93 2.86
N VAL A 277 18.72 16.89 3.59
CA VAL A 277 19.58 17.96 3.06
C VAL A 277 21.04 17.57 3.29
N TYR A 278 21.83 17.55 2.22
CA TYR A 278 23.25 17.24 2.26
C TYR A 278 24.04 18.53 2.13
N LEU A 279 24.90 18.79 3.12
CA LEU A 279 25.86 19.89 3.11
C LEU A 279 27.26 19.31 2.84
N LYS A 280 27.97 19.87 1.88
CA LYS A 280 29.36 19.52 1.56
C LYS A 280 30.28 20.66 1.99
N ASN A 281 31.17 20.38 2.92
CA ASN A 281 32.08 21.35 3.56
C ASN A 281 31.35 22.57 4.16
N GLY A 282 30.10 22.38 4.61
CA GLY A 282 29.25 23.43 5.19
C GLY A 282 28.30 24.10 4.20
N ASP A 283 28.50 23.90 2.89
CA ASP A 283 27.65 24.50 1.84
C ASP A 283 26.57 23.51 1.38
N PRO A 284 25.33 23.98 1.11
CA PRO A 284 24.27 23.11 0.61
C PRO A 284 24.61 22.50 -0.75
N TYR A 285 24.45 21.17 -0.87
CA TYR A 285 24.84 20.41 -2.05
C TYR A 285 23.65 19.79 -2.78
N SER A 286 22.77 19.12 -2.05
CA SER A 286 21.58 18.48 -2.62
C SER A 286 20.49 18.26 -1.58
N VAL A 287 19.28 18.03 -2.08
CA VAL A 287 18.15 17.55 -1.29
C VAL A 287 17.69 16.22 -1.85
N LEU A 288 17.53 15.25 -0.96
CA LEU A 288 16.98 13.93 -1.27
C LEU A 288 15.51 13.89 -0.86
N PHE A 289 14.71 13.26 -1.71
CA PHE A 289 13.29 13.04 -1.54
C PHE A 289 12.99 11.53 -1.55
N SER A 290 12.36 11.01 -0.51
CA SER A 290 11.92 9.61 -0.49
C SER A 290 10.80 9.36 -1.49
N GLN A 291 10.91 8.29 -2.28
CA GLN A 291 9.94 7.93 -3.31
C GLN A 291 9.74 6.43 -3.32
N HIS A 292 8.79 5.95 -2.51
CA HIS A 292 8.49 4.52 -2.34
C HIS A 292 9.76 3.66 -2.22
N GLY A 293 9.85 2.49 -2.84
CA GLY A 293 11.03 1.61 -2.80
C GLY A 293 12.32 2.20 -3.40
N ALA A 294 12.34 3.48 -3.74
CA ALA A 294 13.46 4.24 -4.28
C ALA A 294 13.62 5.59 -3.54
N GLY A 295 14.52 6.42 -4.05
CA GLY A 295 14.62 7.83 -3.68
C GLY A 295 15.11 8.57 -4.91
N ASN A 296 14.84 9.87 -4.95
CA ASN A 296 15.44 10.74 -5.93
C ASN A 296 16.11 11.91 -5.21
N PHE A 297 17.04 12.58 -5.86
CA PHE A 297 17.66 13.78 -5.31
C PHE A 297 17.72 14.86 -6.36
N GLU A 298 17.72 16.10 -5.89
CA GLU A 298 17.87 17.29 -6.69
C GLU A 298 19.10 18.05 -6.20
N ARG A 299 19.91 18.56 -7.15
CA ARG A 299 21.05 19.42 -6.83
C ARG A 299 20.52 20.72 -6.23
N TRP A 300 21.23 21.27 -5.23
CA TRP A 300 20.75 22.43 -4.48
C TRP A 300 20.36 23.62 -5.37
N GLU A 301 21.12 23.85 -6.44
CA GLU A 301 20.86 24.89 -7.46
C GLU A 301 19.51 24.76 -8.18
N ASN A 302 18.94 23.56 -8.23
CA ASN A 302 17.66 23.27 -8.89
C ASN A 302 16.50 23.08 -7.89
N VAL A 303 16.79 23.07 -6.59
CA VAL A 303 15.77 22.88 -5.56
C VAL A 303 14.93 24.15 -5.45
N CYS A 304 13.61 24.00 -5.48
CA CYS A 304 12.71 25.10 -5.15
C CYS A 304 12.83 25.43 -3.66
N LEU A 305 13.21 26.66 -3.34
CA LEU A 305 13.33 27.16 -1.97
C LEU A 305 12.12 28.04 -1.66
N ALA A 306 11.61 27.97 -0.43
CA ALA A 306 10.58 28.88 0.03
C ALA A 306 11.11 30.32 0.04
N LEU A 307 10.27 31.29 -0.26
CA LEU A 307 10.60 32.70 -0.24
C LEU A 307 10.26 33.29 1.14
N ASP A 308 11.01 34.32 1.51
CA ASP A 308 10.69 35.16 2.67
C ASP A 308 9.62 36.21 2.33
N ASP A 309 9.25 37.03 3.31
CA ASP A 309 8.26 38.11 3.15
C ASP A 309 8.67 39.16 2.09
N GLN A 310 9.94 39.17 1.66
CA GLN A 310 10.49 40.07 0.64
C GLN A 310 10.61 39.38 -0.73
N GLY A 311 10.15 38.13 -0.85
CA GLY A 311 10.24 37.34 -2.08
C GLY A 311 11.64 36.81 -2.38
N GLN A 312 12.55 36.81 -1.40
CA GLN A 312 13.91 36.26 -1.57
C GLN A 312 13.96 34.77 -1.19
N PRO A 313 14.68 33.93 -1.95
CA PRO A 313 14.87 32.53 -1.58
C PRO A 313 15.52 32.36 -0.20
N THR A 314 14.87 31.59 0.65
CA THR A 314 15.37 31.17 1.97
C THR A 314 16.22 29.90 1.85
N THR A 315 16.58 29.30 2.99
CA THR A 315 17.26 27.99 3.06
C THR A 315 16.31 26.80 3.20
N HIS A 316 14.99 27.02 3.11
CA HIS A 316 13.98 25.99 3.33
C HIS A 316 13.54 25.33 2.01
N PRO A 317 13.86 24.05 1.77
CA PRO A 317 13.46 23.37 0.54
C PRO A 317 11.96 23.09 0.52
N ILE A 318 11.32 23.34 -0.63
CA ILE A 318 9.93 22.99 -0.88
C ILE A 318 9.86 21.52 -1.29
N VAL A 319 8.97 20.79 -0.66
CA VAL A 319 8.70 19.38 -0.92
C VAL A 319 7.23 19.24 -1.30
N TYR A 320 6.95 18.65 -2.45
CA TYR A 320 5.60 18.33 -2.87
C TYR A 320 5.29 16.89 -2.46
N VAL A 321 4.28 16.72 -1.61
CA VAL A 321 3.87 15.41 -1.09
C VAL A 321 2.80 14.82 -2.00
N ALA A 322 3.03 13.60 -2.48
CA ALA A 322 2.08 12.90 -3.32
C ALA A 322 0.84 12.45 -2.54
N LEU A 323 -0.31 12.74 -3.12
CA LEU A 323 -1.63 12.50 -2.54
C LEU A 323 -1.83 11.04 -2.11
N GLY A 324 -2.00 10.83 -0.81
CA GLY A 324 -2.28 9.54 -0.14
C GLY A 324 -1.09 8.58 -0.05
N SER A 325 -0.11 8.69 -0.95
CA SER A 325 1.11 7.86 -0.96
C SER A 325 2.24 8.43 -0.11
N HIS A 326 2.19 9.75 0.12
CA HIS A 326 3.18 10.55 0.85
C HIS A 326 4.60 10.58 0.28
N ALA A 327 4.83 9.99 -0.90
CA ALA A 327 6.09 10.12 -1.60
C ALA A 327 6.43 11.60 -1.86
N ASN A 328 7.72 11.93 -1.77
CA ASN A 328 8.22 13.30 -1.79
C ASN A 328 8.83 13.65 -3.14
N TYR A 329 8.54 14.85 -3.63
CA TYR A 329 8.94 15.33 -4.94
C TYR A 329 9.49 16.76 -4.89
N SER A 330 10.47 17.05 -5.76
CA SER A 330 11.04 18.39 -5.90
C SER A 330 10.12 19.35 -6.66
N LYS A 331 9.15 18.82 -7.42
CA LYS A 331 8.25 19.59 -8.31
C LYS A 331 6.81 19.08 -8.23
N PRO A 332 5.81 19.91 -8.57
CA PRO A 332 4.42 19.49 -8.65
C PRO A 332 4.17 18.78 -10.00
N GLU A 333 4.12 17.45 -9.97
CA GLU A 333 3.91 16.63 -11.17
C GLU A 333 2.89 15.51 -10.97
N VAL A 334 2.35 15.00 -12.07
CA VAL A 334 1.63 13.72 -12.10
C VAL A 334 2.65 12.69 -12.55
N ILE A 335 3.03 11.79 -11.65
CA ILE A 335 3.94 10.71 -11.99
C ILE A 335 3.11 9.46 -12.18
N ARG A 336 3.14 8.94 -13.40
CA ARG A 336 2.72 7.56 -13.63
C ARG A 336 3.89 6.70 -13.24
N SER A 337 3.76 5.83 -12.26
CA SER A 337 4.89 5.05 -11.76
C SER A 337 5.31 3.98 -12.78
N PRO A 338 6.37 4.19 -13.60
CA PRO A 338 6.75 3.26 -14.65
C PRO A 338 7.72 2.19 -14.11
N SER A 339 8.38 2.48 -12.99
CA SER A 339 9.37 1.64 -12.32
C SER A 339 8.78 0.35 -11.77
N MET A 340 7.45 0.26 -11.66
CA MET A 340 6.75 -0.86 -11.05
C MET A 340 6.36 -1.96 -12.04
N TYR A 341 6.52 -1.73 -13.35
CA TYR A 341 6.22 -2.75 -14.38
C TYR A 341 7.22 -2.73 -15.52
N LYS A 342 7.56 -3.92 -16.04
CA LYS A 342 8.35 -4.01 -17.28
C LYS A 342 7.46 -3.68 -18.47
N PRO A 343 7.78 -2.66 -19.28
CA PRO A 343 6.99 -2.33 -20.47
C PRO A 343 6.91 -3.53 -21.43
N GLY A 344 5.71 -3.93 -21.86
CA GLY A 344 5.56 -5.14 -22.68
C GLY A 344 4.15 -5.44 -23.18
N ARG A 345 4.00 -6.52 -23.96
CA ARG A 345 2.70 -7.01 -24.45
C ARG A 345 1.82 -7.60 -23.34
N LEU A 346 2.44 -8.28 -22.37
CA LEU A 346 1.73 -8.86 -21.22
C LEU A 346 1.13 -7.77 -20.34
N GLN A 347 1.91 -6.73 -20.04
CA GLN A 347 1.45 -5.56 -19.28
C GLN A 347 0.24 -4.90 -19.95
N ARG A 348 0.30 -4.66 -21.27
CA ARG A 348 -0.82 -4.10 -22.04
C ARG A 348 -2.07 -4.97 -21.98
N LEU A 349 -1.91 -6.29 -22.07
CA LEU A 349 -3.02 -7.24 -21.93
C LEU A 349 -3.63 -7.19 -20.52
N LEU A 350 -2.82 -7.19 -19.47
CA LEU A 350 -3.28 -7.13 -18.09
C LEU A 350 -4.05 -5.83 -17.83
N PHE A 351 -3.55 -4.69 -18.32
CA PHE A 351 -4.25 -3.41 -18.26
C PHE A 351 -5.56 -3.40 -19.03
N TRP A 352 -5.61 -3.99 -20.23
CA TRP A 352 -6.85 -4.12 -21.00
C TRP A 352 -7.90 -4.95 -20.26
N VAL A 353 -7.48 -6.10 -19.71
CA VAL A 353 -8.35 -6.95 -18.90
C VAL A 353 -8.86 -6.18 -17.68
N ASP A 354 -8.00 -5.43 -17.02
CA ASP A 354 -8.37 -4.63 -15.85
C ASP A 354 -9.40 -3.55 -16.17
N GLY A 355 -9.16 -2.71 -17.19
CA GLY A 355 -10.11 -1.69 -17.62
C GLY A 355 -11.47 -2.28 -17.98
N LEU A 356 -11.50 -3.44 -18.64
CA LEU A 356 -12.73 -4.17 -18.95
C LEU A 356 -13.45 -4.65 -17.68
N ILE A 357 -12.74 -5.21 -16.70
CA ILE A 357 -13.33 -5.65 -15.43
C ILE A 357 -13.84 -4.43 -14.64
N HIS A 358 -13.14 -3.29 -14.64
CA HIS A 358 -13.55 -2.07 -13.93
C HIS A 358 -14.91 -1.62 -14.43
N TYR A 359 -15.00 -1.54 -15.75
CA TYR A 359 -16.18 -1.12 -16.46
C TYR A 359 -17.37 -2.05 -16.19
N LEU A 360 -17.15 -3.37 -16.27
CA LEU A 360 -18.16 -4.37 -15.93
C LEU A 360 -18.59 -4.25 -14.46
N PHE A 361 -17.64 -4.03 -13.54
CA PHE A 361 -17.91 -3.84 -12.13
C PHE A 361 -18.75 -2.57 -11.89
N LEU A 362 -18.38 -1.41 -12.41
CA LEU A 362 -19.14 -0.16 -12.26
C LEU A 362 -20.57 -0.26 -12.82
N LEU A 363 -20.75 -0.98 -13.93
CA LEU A 363 -22.06 -1.25 -14.51
C LEU A 363 -22.94 -2.12 -13.61
N LEU A 364 -22.34 -3.15 -13.01
CA LEU A 364 -23.04 -4.13 -12.17
C LEU A 364 -23.12 -3.69 -10.69
N ASN A 365 -22.37 -2.65 -10.29
CA ASN A 365 -22.34 -2.13 -8.93
C ASN A 365 -23.71 -1.57 -8.54
N PRO A 366 -24.25 -1.92 -7.35
CA PRO A 366 -25.53 -1.40 -6.86
C PRO A 366 -25.51 0.11 -6.56
N SER A 367 -24.33 0.73 -6.46
CA SER A 367 -24.15 2.18 -6.32
C SER A 367 -24.64 2.93 -7.57
N GLN A 368 -25.68 3.75 -7.43
CA GLN A 368 -26.20 4.58 -8.52
C GLN A 368 -25.17 5.60 -9.05
N LYS A 369 -24.22 6.05 -8.21
CA LYS A 369 -23.15 7.00 -8.60
C LYS A 369 -22.13 6.34 -9.52
N ALA A 370 -21.68 5.13 -9.16
CA ALA A 370 -20.73 4.34 -9.96
C ALA A 370 -21.30 4.00 -11.34
N ARG A 371 -22.57 3.58 -11.40
CA ARG A 371 -23.26 3.27 -12.66
C ARG A 371 -23.43 4.51 -13.55
N ARG A 372 -23.72 5.69 -12.98
CA ARG A 372 -23.82 6.94 -13.76
C ARG A 372 -22.48 7.38 -14.36
N LEU A 373 -21.38 7.22 -13.63
CA LEU A 373 -20.02 7.47 -14.13
C LEU A 373 -19.73 6.58 -15.34
N ALA A 374 -19.90 5.26 -15.20
CA ALA A 374 -19.69 4.31 -16.29
C ALA A 374 -20.57 4.59 -17.53
N LEU A 375 -21.84 4.99 -17.34
CA LEU A 375 -22.74 5.33 -18.45
C LEU A 375 -22.40 6.66 -19.13
N LYS A 376 -21.91 7.66 -18.37
CA LYS A 376 -21.42 8.93 -18.92
C LYS A 376 -20.18 8.67 -19.79
N ASP A 377 -19.26 7.85 -19.30
CA ASP A 377 -18.05 7.46 -20.05
C ASP A 377 -18.42 6.69 -21.33
N LEU A 378 -19.42 5.82 -21.27
CA LEU A 378 -19.92 5.08 -22.44
C LEU A 378 -20.54 5.95 -23.53
N SER A 379 -21.22 7.03 -23.12
CA SER A 379 -21.79 8.00 -24.07
C SER A 379 -20.70 8.76 -24.85
N ILE A 380 -19.52 8.91 -24.27
CA ILE A 380 -18.33 9.47 -24.93
C ILE A 380 -17.66 8.42 -25.85
N MET A 381 -17.71 7.13 -25.48
CA MET A 381 -17.05 5.99 -26.16
C MET A 381 -17.81 5.37 -27.35
N ARG A 382 -18.74 6.05 -28.02
CA ARG A 382 -19.60 5.46 -29.07
C ARG A 382 -18.89 5.19 -30.43
N GLY A 383 -17.65 4.72 -30.40
CA GLY A 383 -16.88 4.26 -31.56
C GLY A 383 -15.89 3.14 -31.18
N ASN A 384 -16.26 1.88 -31.47
CA ASN A 384 -15.41 0.68 -31.49
C ASN A 384 -14.63 0.28 -30.22
N LEU A 385 -15.34 -0.27 -29.23
CA LEU A 385 -14.77 -0.92 -28.03
C LEU A 385 -14.00 -2.24 -28.29
N LEU A 386 -14.13 -2.84 -29.48
CA LEU A 386 -13.67 -4.21 -29.77
C LEU A 386 -12.71 -4.31 -30.96
N ALA A 387 -12.34 -3.20 -31.60
CA ALA A 387 -11.32 -3.21 -32.65
C ALA A 387 -9.93 -3.17 -32.01
N GLN A 388 -9.01 -4.01 -32.50
CA GLN A 388 -7.60 -4.03 -32.08
C GLN A 388 -6.96 -2.64 -32.21
N ASP A 389 -7.38 -1.88 -33.22
CA ASP A 389 -6.95 -0.51 -33.52
C ASP A 389 -7.84 0.56 -32.85
N GLY A 390 -8.99 0.15 -32.29
CA GLY A 390 -9.91 1.06 -31.59
C GLY A 390 -9.31 1.61 -30.30
N PHE A 391 -8.41 0.85 -29.66
CA PHE A 391 -7.59 1.28 -28.52
C PHE A 391 -6.26 1.93 -28.93
N ASP A 392 -5.70 1.60 -30.09
CA ASP A 392 -4.53 2.33 -30.62
C ASP A 392 -4.92 3.74 -31.09
N ALA A 393 -6.20 3.95 -31.44
CA ALA A 393 -6.84 5.25 -31.64
C ALA A 393 -7.31 5.92 -30.33
N LEU A 394 -7.24 5.25 -29.17
CA LEU A 394 -7.36 5.89 -27.85
C LEU A 394 -6.03 6.51 -27.45
N ARG A 395 -5.53 7.37 -28.35
CA ARG A 395 -4.45 8.32 -28.09
C ARG A 395 -5.06 9.68 -28.28
N ASP A 396 -5.28 10.39 -27.17
CA ASP A 396 -5.31 11.85 -27.24
C ASP A 396 -3.88 12.34 -27.51
N GLU A 397 -3.74 13.51 -28.12
CA GLU A 397 -2.48 14.21 -28.42
C GLU A 397 -1.62 14.54 -27.17
N THR A 398 -2.05 14.04 -26.01
CA THR A 398 -1.46 14.15 -24.67
C THR A 398 -1.43 12.81 -23.92
N ASP A 399 -1.20 11.70 -24.63
CA ASP A 399 -0.56 10.48 -24.09
C ASP A 399 -1.31 9.77 -22.92
N HIS A 400 -2.60 9.47 -23.07
CA HIS A 400 -3.37 8.67 -22.10
C HIS A 400 -3.95 7.39 -22.72
N PHE A 401 -3.77 6.24 -22.05
CA PHE A 401 -4.58 5.03 -22.26
C PHE A 401 -5.70 4.98 -21.22
N ILE A 402 -6.90 4.54 -21.60
CA ILE A 402 -8.16 4.44 -20.81
C ILE A 402 -8.12 3.33 -19.73
N VAL A 403 -6.95 3.08 -19.16
CA VAL A 403 -6.77 2.26 -17.97
C VAL A 403 -6.25 3.22 -16.91
N SER A 404 -6.95 3.34 -15.79
CA SER A 404 -6.51 4.14 -14.65
C SER A 404 -5.23 3.52 -14.10
N LEU A 405 -4.08 3.93 -14.64
CA LEU A 405 -2.78 3.51 -14.16
C LEU A 405 -2.58 4.03 -12.73
N PRO A 406 -1.81 3.34 -11.89
CA PRO A 406 -1.39 3.90 -10.61
C PRO A 406 -0.65 5.22 -10.83
N MET A 407 -1.12 6.29 -10.17
CA MET A 407 -0.54 7.64 -10.29
C MET A 407 -0.10 8.14 -8.92
N GLU A 408 0.97 8.90 -8.90
CA GLU A 408 1.36 9.77 -7.79
C GLU A 408 1.05 11.20 -8.19
N LEU A 409 0.25 11.88 -7.36
CA LEU A 409 -0.25 13.22 -7.64
C LEU A 409 0.38 14.20 -6.67
N ALA A 410 1.42 14.91 -7.11
CA ALA A 410 2.02 16.02 -6.40
C ALA A 410 1.49 17.33 -7.01
N THR A 411 0.69 18.09 -6.25
CA THR A 411 0.08 19.35 -6.73
C THR A 411 0.53 20.57 -5.93
N GLY A 412 0.72 20.41 -4.62
CA GLY A 412 1.03 21.51 -3.71
C GLY A 412 0.00 22.65 -3.66
N ASP A 413 -1.22 22.41 -4.17
CA ASP A 413 -2.36 23.34 -4.25
C ASP A 413 -3.19 23.41 -2.95
N GLY A 414 -2.84 22.58 -1.97
CA GLY A 414 -3.59 22.37 -0.74
C GLY A 414 -3.00 23.05 0.48
N PHE A 415 -2.79 22.25 1.53
CA PHE A 415 -2.31 22.72 2.83
C PHE A 415 -0.77 22.74 2.85
N ARG A 416 -0.20 23.65 3.64
CA ARG A 416 1.24 23.85 3.78
C ARG A 416 1.66 23.67 5.24
N ILE A 417 2.79 22.99 5.44
CA ILE A 417 3.46 22.89 6.74
C ILE A 417 4.91 23.37 6.57
N GLY A 418 5.37 24.30 7.41
CA GLY A 418 6.72 24.87 7.28
C GLY A 418 7.09 25.91 8.33
N HIS A 419 8.17 26.64 8.06
CA HIS A 419 8.78 27.62 8.98
C HIS A 419 7.90 28.84 9.30
N THR A 420 6.92 29.16 8.46
CA THR A 420 6.08 30.37 8.58
C THR A 420 4.59 30.03 8.63
N GLY A 421 3.89 30.66 9.60
CA GLY A 421 2.56 30.25 10.09
C GLY A 421 1.33 30.92 9.46
N ASP A 422 1.49 31.65 8.36
CA ASP A 422 0.43 32.00 7.41
C ASP A 422 1.07 31.85 6.02
N ASP A 423 0.34 31.35 5.01
CA ASP A 423 0.85 31.20 3.64
C ASP A 423 1.42 32.57 3.17
N PRO A 424 2.75 32.74 3.00
CA PRO A 424 3.26 33.96 2.40
C PRO A 424 2.72 34.09 0.97
N CYS A 425 2.75 35.32 0.43
CA CYS A 425 2.27 35.73 -0.89
C CYS A 425 2.94 35.04 -2.11
N GLU A 426 3.33 33.78 -2.00
CA GLU A 426 3.71 32.94 -3.13
C GLU A 426 2.46 32.40 -3.82
N GLU A 427 2.49 32.41 -5.15
CA GLU A 427 1.38 31.95 -5.98
C GLU A 427 1.16 30.44 -5.78
N ARG A 428 -0.06 30.04 -5.40
CA ARG A 428 -0.44 28.63 -5.40
C ARG A 428 -0.40 28.15 -6.85
N MET A 429 0.40 27.13 -7.11
CA MET A 429 0.42 26.50 -8.42
C MET A 429 -0.80 25.59 -8.54
N ASP A 430 -1.88 26.13 -9.10
CA ASP A 430 -3.03 25.32 -9.47
C ASP A 430 -2.62 24.31 -10.54
N SER A 431 -2.91 23.03 -10.31
CA SER A 431 -2.64 22.02 -11.32
C SER A 431 -3.62 22.16 -12.48
N SER A 432 -3.11 22.21 -13.71
CA SER A 432 -3.91 22.22 -14.94
C SER A 432 -4.58 20.88 -15.27
N ASP A 433 -4.38 19.84 -14.45
CA ASP A 433 -4.82 18.48 -14.74
C ASP A 433 -6.24 18.20 -14.23
N TYR A 434 -7.11 17.77 -15.14
CA TYR A 434 -8.49 17.41 -14.86
C TYR A 434 -8.64 16.26 -13.86
N LEU A 435 -7.78 15.24 -13.90
CA LEU A 435 -7.84 14.10 -12.97
C LEU A 435 -7.58 14.57 -11.54
N LYS A 436 -6.60 15.46 -11.36
CA LYS A 436 -6.32 16.09 -10.06
C LYS A 436 -7.54 16.87 -9.56
N HIS A 437 -8.25 17.59 -10.43
CA HIS A 437 -9.47 18.31 -10.06
C HIS A 437 -10.61 17.37 -9.62
N VAL A 438 -10.89 16.30 -10.37
CA VAL A 438 -11.97 15.35 -10.02
C VAL A 438 -11.66 14.54 -8.76
N MET A 439 -10.41 14.13 -8.54
CA MET A 439 -10.01 13.39 -7.33
C MET A 439 -9.85 14.30 -6.09
N SER A 440 -9.98 15.62 -6.25
CA SER A 440 -9.80 16.60 -5.18
C SER A 440 -11.02 16.80 -4.25
N GLU A 441 -12.19 16.24 -4.57
CA GLU A 441 -13.44 16.51 -3.81
C GLU A 441 -13.68 15.58 -2.61
N ARG A 442 -12.65 15.33 -1.79
CA ARG A 442 -12.76 14.49 -0.59
C ARG A 442 -12.87 15.35 0.67
N ALA A 443 -13.65 14.89 1.66
CA ALA A 443 -13.61 15.47 2.99
C ALA A 443 -12.22 15.25 3.61
N THR A 444 -11.63 16.32 4.15
CA THR A 444 -10.30 16.36 4.76
C THR A 444 -10.36 17.04 6.13
N THR A 445 -9.49 16.59 7.05
CA THR A 445 -9.27 17.22 8.35
C THR A 445 -7.80 17.63 8.39
N ARG A 446 -7.54 18.90 8.68
CA ARG A 446 -6.19 19.47 8.66
C ARG A 446 -5.72 19.77 10.09
N PRO A 447 -4.40 19.68 10.36
CA PRO A 447 -3.80 20.28 11.53
C PRO A 447 -4.23 21.74 11.68
N ARG A 448 -4.49 22.20 12.91
CA ARG A 448 -4.81 23.62 13.16
C ARG A 448 -3.57 24.50 13.07
N GLU A 449 -2.41 23.91 13.31
CA GLU A 449 -1.11 24.56 13.19
C GLU A 449 -0.44 24.16 11.88
N SER A 450 0.19 25.13 11.22
CA SER A 450 1.00 24.93 10.01
C SER A 450 2.50 24.96 10.30
N ARG A 451 2.89 25.18 11.56
CA ARG A 451 4.29 25.20 11.99
C ARG A 451 4.72 23.85 12.50
N TRP A 452 5.95 23.49 12.20
CA TRP A 452 6.55 22.27 12.71
C TRP A 452 6.72 22.29 14.22
N SER A 453 6.36 21.17 14.85
CA SER A 453 6.92 20.74 16.11
C SER A 453 8.11 19.82 15.84
N GLN A 454 9.30 20.26 16.19
CA GLN A 454 10.55 19.55 15.92
C GLN A 454 10.90 18.59 17.07
N ILE A 455 11.25 17.34 16.73
CA ILE A 455 11.78 16.38 17.70
C ILE A 455 13.13 15.87 17.19
N LEU A 456 14.18 16.01 18.01
CA LEU A 456 15.51 15.47 17.68
C LEU A 456 15.52 13.96 17.92
N LEU A 457 15.84 13.18 16.89
CA LEU A 457 16.04 11.73 16.98
C LEU A 457 17.42 11.44 17.57
N ASN A 458 17.41 10.97 18.81
CA ASN A 458 18.57 10.38 19.47
C ASN A 458 18.29 8.91 19.82
N SER A 459 19.29 8.23 20.38
CA SER A 459 19.17 6.83 20.80
C SER A 459 18.25 6.60 22.00
N GLU A 460 17.78 7.66 22.66
CA GLU A 460 16.90 7.59 23.84
C GLU A 460 15.42 7.48 23.46
N VAL A 461 15.08 7.68 22.18
CA VAL A 461 13.70 7.53 21.69
C VAL A 461 13.36 6.04 21.61
N ASP A 462 12.61 5.53 22.59
CA ASP A 462 12.33 4.10 22.75
C ASP A 462 11.74 3.45 21.49
N TRP A 463 10.74 4.07 20.86
CA TRP A 463 10.07 3.50 19.69
C TRP A 463 10.99 3.37 18.46
N LEU A 464 12.13 4.05 18.44
CA LEU A 464 13.11 3.92 17.36
C LEU A 464 13.73 2.51 17.32
N GLN A 465 13.81 1.83 18.47
CA GLN A 465 14.31 0.46 18.59
C GLN A 465 13.30 -0.60 18.13
N TYR A 466 12.05 -0.22 17.87
CA TYR A 466 11.02 -1.15 17.44
C TYR A 466 11.28 -1.69 16.02
N LYS A 467 11.55 -2.99 15.93
CA LYS A 467 11.88 -3.70 14.67
C LYS A 467 10.67 -4.26 13.92
N GLY A 468 9.48 -4.15 14.50
CA GLY A 468 8.24 -4.67 13.92
C GLY A 468 7.66 -3.78 12.83
N LEU A 469 6.46 -4.14 12.36
CA LEU A 469 5.72 -3.36 11.36
C LEU A 469 4.84 -2.30 12.02
N TRP A 470 4.84 -1.10 11.45
CA TRP A 470 3.97 0.02 11.81
C TRP A 470 2.68 -0.09 11.00
N GLY A 471 1.78 -0.99 11.40
CA GLY A 471 0.56 -1.31 10.67
C GLY A 471 0.42 -2.81 10.41
N VAL A 472 -0.80 -3.23 10.03
CA VAL A 472 -1.14 -4.66 9.92
C VAL A 472 -0.25 -5.39 8.92
N LYS A 473 0.12 -6.63 9.25
CA LYS A 473 0.82 -7.54 8.35
C LYS A 473 -0.16 -8.17 7.35
N SER A 474 0.07 -7.95 6.05
CA SER A 474 -0.63 -8.61 4.94
C SER A 474 0.27 -9.68 4.29
N PHE A 475 -0.31 -10.53 3.44
CA PHE A 475 0.46 -11.44 2.59
C PHE A 475 1.14 -10.70 1.43
N LEU A 476 0.61 -9.56 0.99
CA LEU A 476 1.28 -8.69 0.02
C LEU A 476 2.18 -7.73 0.78
N LYS A 477 3.43 -7.63 0.33
CA LYS A 477 4.43 -6.77 0.97
C LYS A 477 3.92 -5.33 1.02
N ASP A 478 3.44 -4.82 -0.11
CA ASP A 478 3.10 -3.40 -0.25
C ASP A 478 1.80 -3.00 0.47
N GLU A 479 0.97 -3.96 0.88
CA GLU A 479 -0.20 -3.69 1.74
C GLU A 479 0.09 -3.81 3.25
N SER A 480 1.26 -4.32 3.61
CA SER A 480 1.63 -4.39 5.02
C SER A 480 2.18 -3.05 5.48
N GLY A 481 1.89 -2.69 6.72
CA GLY A 481 2.50 -1.50 7.35
C GLY A 481 4.03 -1.49 7.17
N PRO A 482 4.63 -0.31 6.96
CA PRO A 482 6.06 -0.20 6.75
C PRO A 482 6.84 -0.53 8.03
N PRO A 483 8.10 -0.95 7.93
CA PRO A 483 8.98 -0.96 9.09
C PRO A 483 9.36 0.48 9.46
N GLY A 484 9.88 0.67 10.67
CA GLY A 484 10.31 1.99 11.16
C GLY A 484 11.42 2.64 10.31
N PRO A 485 11.87 3.85 10.68
CA PRO A 485 12.85 4.60 9.92
C PRO A 485 14.26 3.96 9.97
N GLN A 486 14.63 3.33 11.08
CA GLN A 486 15.93 2.68 11.28
C GLN A 486 16.02 1.30 10.62
N TRP A 487 15.00 0.47 10.82
CA TRP A 487 15.03 -0.96 10.51
C TRP A 487 14.45 -1.27 9.13
N ASP A 488 15.04 -2.23 8.43
CA ASP A 488 14.48 -2.78 7.20
C ASP A 488 13.36 -3.78 7.51
N ARG A 489 12.60 -4.21 6.49
CA ARG A 489 11.51 -5.13 6.69
C ARG A 489 12.05 -6.51 7.14
N PRO A 490 11.46 -7.13 8.18
CA PRO A 490 11.85 -8.48 8.59
C PRO A 490 11.66 -9.48 7.44
N GLU A 491 12.75 -10.17 7.06
CA GLU A 491 12.74 -11.21 6.02
C GLU A 491 12.59 -12.59 6.63
N LYS A 492 11.79 -13.45 5.99
CA LYS A 492 11.56 -14.82 6.47
C LYS A 492 12.85 -15.64 6.38
N GLY A 493 13.41 -16.02 7.52
CA GLY A 493 14.62 -16.84 7.62
C GLY A 493 15.93 -16.06 7.73
N ALA A 494 15.87 -14.72 7.83
CA ALA A 494 17.02 -13.92 8.23
C ALA A 494 17.33 -14.12 9.72
N ALA A 495 18.61 -14.05 10.10
CA ALA A 495 19.04 -14.20 11.50
C ALA A 495 18.75 -12.96 12.36
N ALA A 496 18.67 -11.78 11.74
CA ALA A 496 18.34 -10.51 12.38
C ALA A 496 17.86 -9.49 11.34
N VAL A 497 17.05 -8.54 11.78
CA VAL A 497 16.66 -7.36 10.98
C VAL A 497 17.87 -6.45 10.78
N LYS A 498 18.08 -6.03 9.53
CA LYS A 498 19.16 -5.12 9.15
C LYS A 498 18.72 -3.67 9.29
N GLU A 499 19.67 -2.78 9.50
CA GLU A 499 19.41 -1.35 9.36
C GLU A 499 19.27 -0.97 7.88
N ARG A 500 18.42 0.02 7.60
CA ARG A 500 18.30 0.55 6.25
C ARG A 500 19.60 1.25 5.83
N ILE A 501 19.96 1.14 4.55
CA ILE A 501 21.15 1.82 4.01
C ILE A 501 21.02 3.34 4.21
N ARG A 502 19.83 3.91 3.94
CA ARG A 502 19.53 5.34 4.18
C ARG A 502 19.66 5.78 5.65
N TRP A 503 19.64 4.85 6.60
CA TRP A 503 19.81 5.13 8.03
C TRP A 503 21.27 5.00 8.47
N SER A 504 21.92 3.92 8.08
CA SER A 504 23.27 3.55 8.51
C SER A 504 24.39 4.22 7.69
N LYS A 505 24.15 4.42 6.39
CA LYS A 505 25.12 4.92 5.41
C LYS A 505 24.46 5.89 4.39
N PRO A 506 23.92 7.02 4.86
CA PRO A 506 23.21 7.95 3.99
C PRO A 506 24.05 8.58 2.87
N LEU A 507 25.38 8.72 3.03
CA LEU A 507 26.24 9.21 1.93
C LEU A 507 26.42 8.16 0.83
N ASP A 508 26.61 6.88 1.19
CA ASP A 508 26.68 5.78 0.22
C ASP A 508 25.38 5.67 -0.59
N TRP A 509 24.24 5.90 0.06
CA TRP A 509 22.95 5.91 -0.61
C TRP A 509 22.82 7.06 -1.61
N LEU A 510 23.24 8.28 -1.25
CA LEU A 510 23.29 9.40 -2.20
C LEU A 510 24.16 9.06 -3.41
N ALA A 511 25.34 8.48 -3.19
CA ALA A 511 26.24 8.06 -4.25
C ALA A 511 25.65 6.93 -5.14
N GLU A 512 24.80 6.07 -4.59
CA GLU A 512 24.06 5.07 -5.37
C GLU A 512 23.01 5.72 -6.27
N LEU A 513 22.29 6.73 -5.78
CA LEU A 513 21.29 7.46 -6.56
C LEU A 513 21.93 8.25 -7.71
N ASP A 514 23.05 8.92 -7.47
CA ASP A 514 23.82 9.69 -8.47
C ASP A 514 24.30 8.79 -9.64
N LYS A 515 24.59 7.51 -9.36
CA LYS A 515 24.94 6.53 -10.42
C LYS A 515 23.75 6.11 -11.28
N ARG A 516 22.52 6.23 -10.78
CA ARG A 516 21.29 5.82 -11.48
C ARG A 516 20.69 6.94 -12.33
N SER A 517 21.09 8.19 -12.10
CA SER A 517 20.64 9.37 -12.86
C SER A 517 21.35 9.57 -14.21
N HIS A 518 22.32 8.70 -14.55
CA HIS A 518 23.02 8.63 -15.82
C HIS A 518 22.68 7.33 -16.55
#